data_AF-A0A4S4NPF8-F1
#
_entry.id   AF-A0A4S4NPF8-F1
#
_cell.length_a   1.000
_cell.length_b   1.000
_cell.length_c   1.000
_cell.angle_alpha   90.00
_cell.angle_beta   90.00
_cell.angle_gamma   90.00
#
_symmetry.space_group_name_H-M   'P 1'
#
loop_
_entity.id
_entity.type
_entity.pdbx_description
1 polymer ?
#
loop_
_entity_poly.entity_id
_entity_poly.type
_entity_poly.pdbx_seq_one_letter_code
_entity_poly.pdbx_strand_id
1 'polypeptide(L)'
;MKNKDSALTTLSEEAQLPNFIASNLRLLRKQAGWSQTELAEKVGLNRGNIASYESGSAEPSICKLLRISNLFDISTRDFTRLDLSDSAELALARSKRQAEQVERFDAYRKRKAELDHLISSSYDLFRYKRESLDKPCKEAELFAGHYLQLLELSRQLLKEHESLLGELGCQEH
;
A
#
# COMPACT_ATOMS: atom_id res chain seq x y z
N MET A 1 -59.88 -22.80 18.50
CA MET A 1 -60.14 -21.35 18.29
C MET A 1 -58.96 -20.62 18.91
N LYS A 2 -58.08 -19.89 18.22
CA LYS A 2 -57.99 -19.40 16.84
C LYS A 2 -56.51 -19.40 16.43
N ASN A 3 -56.27 -19.78 15.18
CA ASN A 3 -55.07 -19.43 14.41
C ASN A 3 -54.96 -17.92 14.25
N LYS A 4 -53.71 -17.43 14.17
CA LYS A 4 -53.16 -16.21 13.54
C LYS A 4 -51.91 -15.85 14.37
N ASP A 5 -50.68 -15.92 13.89
CA ASP A 5 -50.22 -15.57 12.55
C ASP A 5 -49.13 -16.54 12.05
N SER A 6 -49.48 -17.21 10.96
CA SER A 6 -48.54 -17.58 9.92
C SER A 6 -48.10 -16.32 9.18
N ALA A 7 -46.82 -15.98 9.22
CA ALA A 7 -46.05 -15.36 8.13
C ALA A 7 -44.79 -14.69 8.69
N LEU A 8 -43.66 -15.40 8.64
CA LEU A 8 -42.33 -14.84 8.35
C LEU A 8 -41.37 -16.00 8.04
N THR A 9 -41.82 -16.85 7.13
CA THR A 9 -40.95 -17.69 6.30
C THR A 9 -40.48 -16.80 5.14
N THR A 10 -39.22 -16.95 4.75
CA THR A 10 -38.53 -16.29 3.62
C THR A 10 -38.26 -14.79 3.75
N LEU A 11 -37.17 -14.46 4.45
CA LEU A 11 -36.38 -13.27 4.11
C LEU A 11 -35.05 -13.76 3.51
N SER A 12 -34.98 -13.61 2.19
CA SER A 12 -33.81 -13.54 1.30
C SER A 12 -32.74 -14.62 1.45
N GLU A 13 -32.68 -15.52 0.46
CA GLU A 13 -31.42 -15.99 -0.11
C GLU A 13 -30.63 -14.76 -0.58
N GLU A 14 -29.97 -14.08 0.35
CA GLU A 14 -28.86 -13.20 0.00
C GLU A 14 -27.84 -14.11 -0.67
N ALA A 15 -27.48 -13.83 -1.91
CA ALA A 15 -26.40 -14.53 -2.59
C ALA A 15 -25.15 -14.40 -1.70
N GLN A 16 -24.86 -15.44 -0.93
CA GLN A 16 -23.74 -15.48 0.00
C GLN A 16 -22.49 -15.20 -0.84
N LEU A 17 -21.86 -14.04 -0.63
CA LEU A 17 -20.64 -13.70 -1.34
C LEU A 17 -19.63 -14.81 -1.07
N PRO A 18 -18.99 -15.37 -2.10
CA PRO A 18 -18.03 -16.44 -1.90
C PRO A 18 -16.90 -15.95 -1.00
N ASN A 19 -16.56 -16.75 0.01
CA ASN A 19 -15.53 -16.45 0.99
C ASN A 19 -14.43 -17.51 0.92
N PHE A 20 -13.30 -17.14 0.31
CA PHE A 20 -12.16 -18.03 0.15
C PHE A 20 -11.03 -17.77 1.17
N ILE A 21 -11.26 -16.96 2.22
CA ILE A 21 -10.20 -16.56 3.16
C ILE A 21 -9.49 -17.79 3.75
N ALA A 22 -10.24 -18.76 4.26
CA ALA A 22 -9.70 -19.93 4.93
C ALA A 22 -8.90 -20.84 3.97
N SER A 23 -9.46 -21.13 2.79
CA SER A 23 -8.82 -21.96 1.76
C SER A 23 -7.58 -21.29 1.19
N ASN A 24 -7.66 -20.00 0.84
CA ASN A 24 -6.57 -19.21 0.29
C ASN A 24 -5.41 -19.06 1.27
N LEU A 25 -5.71 -18.75 2.54
CA LEU A 25 -4.67 -18.64 3.58
C LEU A 25 -3.89 -19.94 3.73
N ARG A 26 -4.61 -21.06 3.83
CA ARG A 26 -4.00 -22.39 3.98
C ARG A 26 -3.19 -22.78 2.74
N LEU A 27 -3.71 -22.50 1.55
CA LEU A 27 -3.05 -22.77 0.28
C LEU A 27 -1.73 -22.01 0.18
N LEU A 28 -1.77 -20.68 0.31
CA LEU A 28 -0.60 -19.80 0.17
C LEU A 28 0.46 -20.11 1.22
N ARG A 29 0.06 -20.38 2.47
CA ARG A 29 0.98 -20.84 3.51
C ARG A 29 1.71 -22.11 3.11
N LYS A 30 0.98 -23.12 2.61
CA LYS A 30 1.57 -24.40 2.18
C LYS A 30 2.48 -24.23 0.99
N GLN A 31 2.12 -23.41 0.01
CA GLN A 31 2.97 -23.09 -1.15
C GLN A 31 4.27 -22.41 -0.71
N ALA A 32 4.22 -21.55 0.31
CA ALA A 32 5.40 -20.93 0.88
C ALA A 32 6.23 -21.85 1.80
N GLY A 33 5.77 -23.08 2.05
CA GLY A 33 6.45 -24.05 2.91
C GLY A 33 6.39 -23.73 4.41
N TRP A 34 5.49 -22.86 4.85
CA TRP A 34 5.44 -22.41 6.25
C TRP A 34 4.51 -23.25 7.11
N SER A 35 4.88 -23.45 8.37
CA SER A 35 4.00 -23.86 9.46
C SER A 35 3.05 -22.73 9.86
N GLN A 36 1.98 -23.07 10.59
CA GLN A 36 1.06 -22.05 11.12
C GLN A 36 1.74 -21.08 12.08
N THR A 37 2.78 -21.54 12.81
CA THR A 37 3.57 -20.70 13.70
C THR A 37 4.41 -19.70 12.91
N GLU A 38 5.11 -20.14 11.87
CA GLU A 38 5.93 -19.26 11.03
C GLU A 38 5.09 -18.22 10.29
N LEU A 39 3.92 -18.60 9.77
CA LEU A 39 2.99 -17.62 9.20
C LEU A 39 2.56 -16.61 10.26
N ALA A 40 2.19 -17.08 11.46
CA ALA A 40 1.77 -16.20 12.55
C ALA A 40 2.86 -15.18 12.90
N GLU A 41 4.12 -15.60 12.99
CA GLU A 41 5.27 -14.71 13.23
C GLU A 41 5.42 -13.66 12.12
N LYS A 42 5.34 -14.08 10.85
CA LYS A 42 5.44 -13.17 9.69
C LYS A 42 4.36 -12.10 9.67
N VAL A 43 3.14 -12.44 10.08
CA VAL A 43 2.02 -11.47 10.17
C VAL A 43 1.83 -10.91 11.57
N GLY A 44 2.77 -11.12 12.50
CA GLY A 44 2.70 -10.69 13.90
C GLY A 44 1.36 -11.00 14.58
N LEU A 45 0.96 -12.27 14.54
CA LEU A 45 -0.18 -12.88 15.21
C LEU A 45 0.29 -14.11 16.00
N ASN A 46 -0.60 -14.73 16.77
CA ASN A 46 -0.32 -16.02 17.39
C ASN A 46 -0.77 -17.18 16.48
N ARG A 47 -0.20 -18.38 16.71
CA ARG A 47 -0.54 -19.60 15.96
C ARG A 47 -2.05 -19.91 16.01
N GLY A 48 -2.69 -19.69 17.16
CA GLY A 48 -4.12 -19.95 17.35
C GLY A 48 -5.01 -19.17 16.39
N ASN A 49 -4.69 -17.89 16.14
CA ASN A 49 -5.39 -17.07 15.15
C ASN A 49 -5.32 -17.69 13.77
N ILE A 50 -4.11 -18.07 13.32
CA ILE A 50 -3.93 -18.71 12.00
C ILE A 50 -4.71 -20.02 11.92
N ALA A 51 -4.66 -20.85 12.96
CA ALA A 51 -5.40 -22.10 12.99
C ALA A 51 -6.92 -21.89 12.86
N SER A 52 -7.48 -20.92 13.59
CA SER A 52 -8.91 -20.58 13.52
C SER A 52 -9.32 -19.97 12.18
N TYR A 53 -8.42 -19.21 11.55
CA TYR A 53 -8.68 -18.64 10.22
C TYR A 53 -8.65 -19.72 9.13
N GLU A 54 -7.69 -20.65 9.18
CA GLU A 54 -7.60 -21.74 8.21
C GLU A 54 -8.71 -22.78 8.34
N SER A 55 -9.29 -22.94 9.52
CA SER A 55 -10.44 -23.83 9.76
C SER A 55 -11.79 -23.16 9.44
N GLY A 56 -11.81 -21.84 9.25
CA GLY A 56 -13.04 -21.05 9.11
C GLY A 56 -13.83 -20.89 10.41
N SER A 57 -13.26 -21.26 11.57
CA SER A 57 -13.95 -21.09 12.86
C SER A 57 -13.95 -19.66 13.36
N ALA A 58 -13.09 -18.80 12.81
CA ALA A 58 -13.10 -17.37 13.02
C ALA A 58 -12.66 -16.64 11.74
N GLU A 59 -13.08 -15.38 11.59
CA GLU A 59 -12.60 -14.50 10.53
C GLU A 59 -11.56 -13.49 11.04
N PRO A 60 -10.55 -13.14 10.22
CA PRO A 60 -9.64 -12.06 10.55
C PRO A 60 -10.37 -10.72 10.48
N SER A 61 -10.08 -9.83 11.45
CA SER A 61 -10.49 -8.43 11.31
C SER A 61 -9.82 -7.79 10.10
N ILE A 62 -10.41 -6.71 9.57
CA ILE A 62 -9.90 -6.03 8.37
C ILE A 62 -8.39 -5.70 8.46
N CYS A 63 -7.91 -5.22 9.61
CA CYS A 63 -6.50 -4.92 9.81
C CYS A 63 -5.61 -6.16 9.71
N LYS A 64 -6.08 -7.31 10.21
CA LYS A 64 -5.34 -8.58 10.13
C LYS A 64 -5.35 -9.13 8.71
N LEU A 65 -6.50 -9.05 8.03
CA LEU A 65 -6.64 -9.46 6.65
C LEU A 65 -5.75 -8.65 5.71
N LEU A 66 -5.65 -7.33 5.92
CA LEU A 66 -4.72 -6.46 5.18
C LEU A 66 -3.27 -6.91 5.37
N ARG A 67 -2.84 -7.23 6.60
CA ARG A 67 -1.48 -7.73 6.88
C ARG A 67 -1.19 -9.05 6.16
N ILE A 68 -2.14 -9.98 6.19
CA ILE A 68 -2.06 -11.26 5.48
C ILE A 68 -2.00 -11.04 3.97
N SER A 69 -2.89 -10.21 3.44
CA SER A 69 -2.98 -9.89 1.99
C SER A 69 -1.66 -9.29 1.49
N ASN A 70 -1.08 -8.36 2.25
CA ASN A 70 0.20 -7.73 1.94
C ASN A 70 1.38 -8.72 1.99
N LEU A 71 1.40 -9.68 2.92
CA LEU A 71 2.45 -10.69 2.99
C LEU A 71 2.52 -11.55 1.71
N PHE A 72 1.38 -11.77 1.05
CA PHE A 72 1.28 -12.62 -0.12
C PHE A 72 1.20 -11.84 -1.44
N ASP A 73 1.38 -10.52 -1.42
CA ASP A 73 1.27 -9.64 -2.59
C ASP A 73 -0.03 -9.81 -3.37
N ILE A 74 -1.15 -9.92 -2.65
CA ILE A 74 -2.49 -10.04 -3.24
C ILE A 74 -3.39 -8.99 -2.60
N SER A 75 -4.29 -8.38 -3.39
CA SER A 75 -5.24 -7.42 -2.86
C SER A 75 -6.24 -8.10 -1.91
N THR A 76 -6.69 -7.41 -0.87
CA THR A 76 -7.71 -7.98 0.05
C THR A 76 -9.01 -8.35 -0.66
N ARG A 77 -9.36 -7.63 -1.73
CA ARG A 77 -10.51 -7.97 -2.57
C ARG A 77 -10.32 -9.33 -3.24
N ASP A 78 -9.18 -9.53 -3.89
CA ASP A 78 -8.93 -10.76 -4.64
C ASP A 78 -8.68 -11.93 -3.70
N PHE A 79 -8.04 -11.70 -2.55
CA PHE A 79 -7.85 -12.68 -1.49
C PHE A 79 -9.17 -13.23 -0.94
N THR A 80 -10.23 -12.42 -0.90
CA THR A 80 -11.54 -12.85 -0.38
C THR A 80 -12.44 -13.45 -1.46
N ARG A 81 -12.37 -12.94 -2.70
CA ARG A 81 -13.35 -13.24 -3.76
C ARG A 81 -12.91 -14.28 -4.80
N LEU A 82 -11.61 -14.51 -4.95
CA LEU A 82 -11.07 -15.47 -5.93
C LEU A 82 -10.68 -16.78 -5.24
N ASP A 83 -10.86 -17.89 -5.94
CA ASP A 83 -10.34 -19.18 -5.50
C ASP A 83 -8.90 -19.32 -6.00
N LEU A 84 -7.94 -18.99 -5.13
CA LEU A 84 -6.54 -18.96 -5.51
C LEU A 84 -5.94 -20.36 -5.71
N SER A 85 -6.73 -21.43 -5.53
CA SER A 85 -6.33 -22.77 -5.95
C SER A 85 -6.28 -22.90 -7.47
N ASP A 86 -7.00 -22.05 -8.20
CA ASP A 86 -6.79 -21.86 -9.64
C ASP A 86 -5.51 -21.05 -9.89
N SER A 87 -4.54 -21.70 -10.53
CA SER A 87 -3.28 -21.08 -10.91
C SER A 87 -3.43 -19.83 -11.80
N ALA A 88 -4.47 -19.78 -12.65
CA ALA A 88 -4.74 -18.64 -13.50
C ALA A 88 -5.26 -17.45 -12.69
N GLU A 89 -6.17 -17.69 -11.73
CA GLU A 89 -6.67 -16.65 -10.83
C GLU A 89 -5.56 -16.09 -9.93
N LEU A 90 -4.72 -16.96 -9.37
CA LEU A 90 -3.58 -16.56 -8.54
C LEU A 90 -2.56 -15.73 -9.33
N ALA A 91 -2.21 -16.16 -10.54
CA ALA A 91 -1.28 -15.43 -11.40
C ALA A 91 -1.84 -14.04 -11.76
N LEU A 92 -3.13 -13.96 -12.09
CA LEU A 92 -3.80 -12.71 -12.40
C LEU A 92 -3.85 -11.77 -11.18
N ALA A 93 -4.16 -12.29 -10.00
CA ALA A 93 -4.23 -11.50 -8.76
C ALA A 93 -2.87 -10.86 -8.43
N ARG A 94 -1.77 -11.63 -8.54
CA ARG A 94 -0.41 -11.12 -8.33
C ARG A 94 -0.01 -10.10 -9.39
N SER A 95 -0.28 -10.38 -10.67
CA SER A 95 0.04 -9.46 -11.77
C SER A 95 -0.68 -8.13 -11.61
N LYS A 96 -1.98 -8.14 -11.26
CA LYS A 96 -2.74 -6.92 -10.96
C LYS A 96 -2.13 -6.14 -9.81
N ARG A 97 -1.80 -6.82 -8.70
CA ARG A 97 -1.17 -6.17 -7.55
C ARG A 97 0.17 -5.53 -7.93
N GLN A 98 0.98 -6.22 -8.72
CA GLN A 98 2.27 -5.69 -9.19
C GLN A 98 2.08 -4.47 -10.10
N ALA A 99 1.17 -4.53 -11.06
CA ALA A 99 0.85 -3.41 -11.94
C ALA A 99 0.40 -2.17 -11.14
N GLU A 100 -0.49 -2.35 -10.14
CA GLU A 100 -0.91 -1.27 -9.24
C GLU A 100 0.27 -0.67 -8.45
N GLN A 101 1.26 -1.48 -8.04
CA GLN A 101 2.46 -0.97 -7.36
C GLN A 101 3.33 -0.15 -8.32
N VAL A 102 3.57 -0.67 -9.52
CA VAL A 102 4.36 0.01 -10.57
C VAL A 102 3.74 1.37 -10.91
N GLU A 103 2.44 1.40 -11.21
CA GLU A 103 1.72 2.65 -11.50
C GLU A 103 1.84 3.66 -10.36
N ARG A 104 1.75 3.20 -9.10
CA ARG A 104 1.90 4.05 -7.92
C ARG A 104 3.31 4.62 -7.80
N PHE A 105 4.34 3.81 -8.03
CA PHE A 105 5.73 4.27 -8.00
C PHE A 105 6.03 5.26 -9.14
N ASP A 106 5.48 5.02 -10.34
CA ASP A 106 5.62 5.95 -11.46
C ASP A 106 4.94 7.30 -11.20
N ALA A 107 3.78 7.29 -10.53
CA ALA A 107 3.14 8.51 -10.07
C ALA A 107 4.05 9.31 -9.09
N TYR A 108 4.73 8.63 -8.17
CA TYR A 108 5.69 9.28 -7.26
C TYR A 108 6.91 9.83 -7.99
N ARG A 109 7.47 9.09 -8.96
CA ARG A 109 8.58 9.56 -9.81
C ARG A 109 8.20 10.80 -10.60
N LYS A 110 7.00 10.81 -11.20
CA LYS A 110 6.46 11.97 -11.91
C LYS A 110 6.32 13.17 -10.98
N ARG A 111 5.76 12.97 -9.78
CA ARG A 111 5.60 14.05 -8.80
C ARG A 111 6.93 14.62 -8.32
N LYS A 112 7.94 13.78 -8.16
CA LYS A 112 9.31 14.19 -7.86
C LYS A 112 9.89 15.07 -8.96
N ALA A 113 9.73 14.68 -10.23
CA ALA A 113 10.19 15.49 -11.37
C ALA A 113 9.51 16.87 -11.42
N GLU A 114 8.20 16.93 -11.16
CA GLU A 114 7.45 18.19 -11.06
C GLU A 114 8.02 19.08 -9.95
N LEU A 115 8.27 18.52 -8.76
CA LEU A 115 8.80 19.28 -7.62
C LEU A 115 10.24 19.76 -7.86
N ASP A 116 11.08 18.94 -8.48
CA ASP A 116 12.44 19.31 -8.86
C ASP A 116 12.47 20.49 -9.83
N HIS A 117 11.57 20.48 -10.83
CA HIS A 117 11.39 21.60 -11.74
C HIS A 117 10.95 22.88 -11.02
N LEU A 118 10.01 22.79 -10.07
CA LEU A 118 9.54 23.93 -9.28
C LEU A 118 10.65 24.52 -8.41
N ILE A 119 11.45 23.67 -7.76
CA ILE A 119 12.58 24.10 -6.94
C ILE A 119 13.63 24.81 -7.79
N SER A 120 13.95 24.24 -8.96
CA SER A 120 14.91 24.84 -9.90
C SER A 120 14.42 26.20 -10.40
N SER A 121 13.16 26.29 -10.84
CA SER A 121 12.55 27.55 -11.29
C SER A 121 12.48 28.61 -10.19
N SER A 122 12.16 28.19 -8.95
CA SER A 122 12.16 29.07 -7.77
C SER A 122 13.55 29.65 -7.53
N TYR A 123 14.59 28.82 -7.65
CA TYR A 123 15.98 29.22 -7.47
C TYR A 123 16.46 30.18 -8.57
N ASP A 124 16.07 29.95 -9.82
CA ASP A 124 16.39 30.85 -10.93
C ASP A 124 15.75 32.24 -10.73
N LEU A 125 14.49 32.29 -10.30
CA LEU A 125 13.81 33.55 -9.96
C LEU A 125 14.50 34.26 -8.79
N PHE A 126 14.85 33.51 -7.75
CA PHE A 126 15.60 34.04 -6.60
C PHE A 126 16.93 34.65 -7.05
N ARG A 127 17.70 33.93 -7.89
CA ARG A 127 18.98 34.40 -8.42
C ARG A 127 18.78 35.67 -9.23
N TYR A 128 17.86 35.68 -10.20
CA TYR A 128 17.58 36.84 -11.03
C TYR A 128 17.22 38.08 -10.21
N LYS A 129 16.32 37.93 -9.21
CA LYS A 129 15.95 39.03 -8.33
C LYS A 129 17.12 39.53 -7.49
N ARG A 130 17.97 38.62 -7.00
CA ARG A 130 19.14 38.97 -6.20
C ARG A 130 20.20 39.71 -7.00
N GLU A 131 20.47 39.27 -8.24
CA GLU A 131 21.40 39.94 -9.16
C GLU A 131 20.92 41.34 -9.57
N SER A 132 19.61 41.57 -9.55
CA SER A 132 19.00 42.87 -9.84
C SER A 132 19.11 43.89 -8.68
N LEU A 133 19.63 43.48 -7.51
CA LEU A 133 19.78 44.35 -6.34
C LEU A 133 21.23 44.85 -6.23
N ASP A 134 21.42 46.16 -6.41
CA ASP A 134 22.75 46.80 -6.30
C ASP A 134 23.30 46.77 -4.86
N LYS A 135 22.45 47.12 -3.88
CA LYS A 135 22.77 47.06 -2.44
C LYS A 135 21.58 46.51 -1.63
N PRO A 136 21.52 45.19 -1.39
CA PRO A 136 20.48 44.62 -0.53
C PRO A 136 20.62 45.10 0.92
N CYS A 137 19.49 45.32 1.60
CA CYS A 137 19.48 45.61 3.04
C CYS A 137 19.71 44.33 3.86
N LYS A 138 19.97 44.47 5.17
CA LYS A 138 20.23 43.35 6.08
C LYS A 138 19.11 42.33 6.11
N GLU A 139 17.86 42.78 6.06
CA GLU A 139 16.68 41.91 6.05
C GLU A 139 16.66 41.06 4.77
N ALA A 140 16.97 41.67 3.61
CA ALA A 140 17.03 40.95 2.34
C ALA A 140 18.14 39.89 2.33
N GLU A 141 19.30 40.18 2.93
CA GLU A 141 20.39 39.21 3.12
C GLU A 141 19.98 38.06 4.04
N LEU A 142 19.28 38.35 5.14
CA LEU A 142 18.77 37.35 6.07
C LEU A 142 17.77 36.41 5.38
N PHE A 143 16.79 36.96 4.65
CA PHE A 143 15.83 36.16 3.88
C PHE A 143 16.52 35.31 2.81
N ALA A 144 17.54 35.85 2.15
CA ALA A 144 18.33 35.09 1.18
C ALA A 144 19.05 33.91 1.84
N GLY A 145 19.59 34.08 3.05
CA GLY A 145 20.16 32.99 3.84
C GLY A 145 19.15 31.89 4.15
N HIS A 146 17.97 32.27 4.69
CA HIS A 146 16.90 31.32 4.99
C HIS A 146 16.40 30.57 3.74
N TYR A 147 16.26 31.28 2.61
CA TYR A 147 15.86 30.67 1.36
C TYR A 147 16.87 29.61 0.89
N LEU A 148 18.17 29.91 0.95
CA LEU A 148 19.22 28.97 0.57
C LEU A 148 19.25 27.73 1.48
N GLN A 149 19.05 27.90 2.80
CA GLN A 149 18.94 26.79 3.73
C GLN A 149 17.73 25.89 3.41
N LEU A 150 16.56 26.50 3.15
CA LEU A 150 15.37 25.74 2.77
C LEU A 150 15.56 25.01 1.44
N LEU A 151 16.21 25.65 0.46
CA LEU A 151 16.54 25.08 -0.83
C LEU A 151 17.44 23.84 -0.69
N GLU A 152 18.48 23.94 0.14
CA GLU A 152 19.40 22.84 0.44
C GLU A 152 18.67 21.64 1.05
N LEU A 153 17.89 21.87 2.11
CA LEU A 153 17.10 20.84 2.77
C LEU A 153 16.09 20.19 1.81
N SER A 154 15.43 20.99 0.97
CA SER A 154 14.46 20.50 -0.02
C SER A 154 15.11 19.60 -1.06
N ARG A 155 16.31 19.97 -1.55
CA ARG A 155 17.09 19.14 -2.48
C ARG A 155 17.58 17.86 -1.85
N GLN A 156 18.06 17.92 -0.60
CA GLN A 156 18.48 16.72 0.13
C GLN A 156 17.31 15.75 0.31
N LEU A 157 16.16 16.23 0.76
CA LEU A 157 14.97 15.40 0.94
C LEU A 157 14.52 14.76 -0.40
N LEU A 158 14.53 15.51 -1.50
CA LEU A 158 14.22 14.98 -2.82
C LEU A 158 15.18 13.87 -3.26
N LYS A 159 16.48 14.02 -2.96
CA LYS A 159 17.50 13.02 -3.26
C LYS A 159 17.32 11.75 -2.44
N GLU A 160 17.01 11.88 -1.15
CA GLU A 160 16.72 10.75 -0.27
C GLU A 160 15.45 10.00 -0.74
N HIS A 161 14.40 10.74 -1.09
CA HIS A 161 13.18 10.16 -1.67
C HIS A 161 13.45 9.42 -2.98
N GLU A 162 14.33 9.95 -3.85
CA GLU A 162 14.72 9.26 -5.08
C GLU A 162 15.48 7.95 -4.81
N SER A 163 16.42 7.95 -3.85
CA SER A 163 17.11 6.73 -3.42
C SER A 163 16.11 5.67 -2.95
N LEU A 164 15.16 6.07 -2.10
CA LEU A 164 14.14 5.17 -1.57
C LEU A 164 13.21 4.62 -2.67
N LEU A 165 12.80 5.45 -3.63
CA LEU A 165 12.02 5.00 -4.79
C LEU A 165 12.82 4.06 -5.71
N GLY A 166 14.14 4.21 -5.77
CA GLY A 166 15.04 3.29 -6.46
C GLY A 166 15.15 1.95 -5.73
N GLU A 167 15.43 1.97 -4.43
CA GLU A 167 15.54 0.75 -3.61
C GLU A 167 14.24 -0.04 -3.59
N LEU A 168 13.10 0.60 -3.35
CA LEU A 168 11.79 -0.05 -3.32
C LEU A 168 11.30 -0.46 -4.72
N GLY A 169 11.69 0.29 -5.76
CA GLY A 169 11.30 0.03 -7.14
C GLY A 169 12.12 -1.09 -7.81
N CYS A 170 13.30 -1.43 -7.29
CA CYS A 170 14.20 -2.46 -7.81
C CYS A 170 14.17 -3.77 -7.00
N GLN A 171 13.27 -3.94 -6.03
CA GLN A 171 13.09 -5.21 -5.30
C GLN A 171 12.38 -6.31 -6.14
N GLU A 172 12.70 -6.39 -7.44
CA GLU A 172 12.39 -7.51 -8.31
C GLU A 172 13.63 -8.39 -8.46
N HIS A 173 13.83 -9.33 -7.52
CA HIS A 173 14.72 -10.48 -7.67
C HIS A 173 14.01 -11.75 -7.18
#